data_AF-A0A1Y4WLA2-F1
#
_entry.id   AF-A0A1Y4WLA2-F1
#
_cell.length_a   1.000
_cell.length_b   1.000
_cell.length_c   1.000
_cell.angle_alpha   90.00
_cell.angle_beta   90.00
_cell.angle_gamma   90.00
#
_symmetry.space_group_name_H-M   'P 1'
#
loop_
_entity.id
_entity.type
_entity.pdbx_description
1 polymer ?
#
loop_
_entity_poly.entity_id
_entity_poly.type
_entity_poly.pdbx_seq_one_letter_code
_entity_poly.pdbx_strand_id
1 'polypeptide(L)'
;MEPVDRFRIKEPAILIADRGHEAYNDIAQIEQKRRNYLIRAKEKRGILSGLKLPDTPEFDVVFSYFLYKHLTNRIRREPQRYRWIPSKVHFDYIRNTSDSSHPISFRVVGFAVKEGLYKAVIANLPPDRFSVRFTTNAGESRHLFRT
;
A
#
# COMPACT_ATOMS: atom_id res chain seq x y z
N MET A 1 -5.91 -13.17 3.51
CA MET A 1 -4.61 -13.54 4.12
C MET A 1 -4.85 -14.72 5.07
N GLU A 2 -3.93 -15.70 5.17
CA GLU A 2 -3.94 -16.64 6.31
C GLU A 2 -3.97 -15.83 7.61
N PRO A 3 -4.71 -16.22 8.67
CA PRO A 3 -4.87 -15.37 9.84
C PRO A 3 -3.50 -14.99 10.41
N VAL A 4 -3.17 -13.69 10.40
CA VAL A 4 -1.97 -13.13 11.07
C VAL A 4 -1.93 -13.55 12.55
N ASP A 5 -3.05 -14.01 13.10
CA ASP A 5 -3.19 -14.53 14.47
C ASP A 5 -2.37 -15.79 14.77
N ARG A 6 -1.91 -16.56 13.77
CA ARG A 6 -1.09 -17.75 14.06
C ARG A 6 0.36 -17.42 14.43
N PHE A 7 0.84 -16.21 14.17
CA PHE A 7 2.20 -15.80 14.46
C PHE A 7 2.25 -14.86 15.67
N ARG A 8 2.46 -15.43 16.86
CA ARG A 8 2.79 -14.67 18.09
C ARG A 8 4.24 -14.16 18.05
N ILE A 9 4.58 -13.35 17.06
CA ILE A 9 5.88 -12.66 17.02
C ILE A 9 5.80 -11.50 18.01
N LYS A 10 6.64 -11.55 19.05
CA LYS A 10 6.72 -10.54 20.12
C LYS A 10 7.63 -9.39 19.74
N GLU A 11 8.57 -9.63 18.84
CA GLU A 11 9.56 -8.68 18.36
C GLU A 11 8.98 -7.78 17.24
N PRO A 12 9.56 -6.58 17.03
CA PRO A 12 9.25 -5.78 15.85
C PRO A 12 9.51 -6.58 14.57
N ALA A 13 8.47 -6.77 13.76
CA ALA A 13 8.55 -7.53 12.51
C ALA A 13 7.92 -6.75 11.37
N ILE A 14 8.46 -6.95 10.17
CA ILE A 14 7.90 -6.45 8.90
C ILE A 14 7.31 -7.64 8.16
N LEU A 15 6.00 -7.60 7.94
CA LEU A 15 5.30 -8.58 7.13
C LEU A 15 5.57 -8.31 5.65
N ILE A 16 6.15 -9.29 4.95
CA ILE A 16 6.39 -9.19 3.51
C ILE A 16 5.41 -10.10 2.80
N ALA A 17 4.67 -9.56 1.84
CA ALA A 17 3.71 -10.33 1.06
C ALA A 17 3.78 -10.01 -0.43
N ASP A 18 3.39 -10.98 -1.25
CA ASP A 18 3.26 -10.80 -2.69
C ASP A 18 1.89 -10.18 -3.06
N ARG A 19 1.71 -9.89 -4.35
CA ARG A 19 0.47 -9.45 -4.99
C ARG A 19 -0.69 -10.38 -4.65
N GLY A 20 -1.87 -9.80 -4.44
CA GLY A 20 -3.09 -10.46 -3.96
C GLY A 20 -3.38 -10.22 -2.48
N HIS A 21 -2.45 -9.61 -1.73
CA HIS A 21 -2.59 -9.26 -0.31
C HIS A 21 -2.75 -7.76 -0.08
N GLU A 22 -2.89 -6.97 -1.14
CA GLU A 22 -3.07 -5.53 -1.06
C GLU A 22 -4.55 -5.12 -0.87
N ALA A 23 -5.43 -5.97 -0.35
CA ALA A 23 -6.80 -5.52 -0.08
C ALA A 23 -6.80 -4.50 1.08
N TYR A 24 -7.68 -3.49 1.04
CA TYR A 24 -7.82 -2.56 2.16
C TYR A 24 -8.11 -3.26 3.49
N ASN A 25 -8.84 -4.38 3.46
CA ASN A 25 -9.10 -5.17 4.67
C ASN A 25 -7.81 -5.78 5.25
N ASP A 26 -6.94 -6.33 4.39
CA ASP A 26 -5.67 -6.91 4.83
C ASP A 26 -4.77 -5.81 5.44
N ILE A 27 -4.69 -4.63 4.79
CA ILE A 27 -3.94 -3.48 5.31
C ILE A 27 -4.48 -3.04 6.66
N ALA A 28 -5.79 -2.78 6.77
CA ALA A 28 -6.43 -2.36 8.01
C ALA A 28 -6.24 -3.39 9.15
N GLN A 29 -6.26 -4.68 8.83
CA GLN A 29 -6.00 -5.76 9.79
C GLN A 29 -4.57 -5.75 10.32
N ILE A 30 -3.59 -5.52 9.45
CA ILE A 30 -2.18 -5.42 9.84
C ILE A 30 -1.96 -4.18 10.71
N GLU A 31 -2.54 -3.04 10.32
CA GLU A 31 -2.45 -1.77 11.06
C GLU A 31 -3.11 -1.85 12.44
N GLN A 32 -4.29 -2.49 12.55
CA GLN A 32 -4.94 -2.71 13.85
C GLN A 32 -4.06 -3.51 14.81
N LYS A 33 -3.26 -4.45 14.27
CA LYS A 33 -2.29 -5.24 15.03
C LYS A 33 -0.98 -4.49 15.29
N ARG A 34 -0.88 -3.21 14.89
CA ARG A 34 0.31 -2.34 15.01
C ARG A 34 1.57 -2.98 14.42
N ARG A 35 1.42 -3.68 13.30
CA ARG A 35 2.54 -4.35 12.61
C ARG A 35 2.96 -3.56 11.37
N ASN A 36 4.24 -3.67 11.05
CA ASN A 36 4.78 -3.10 9.82
C ASN A 36 4.60 -4.08 8.65
N TYR A 37 4.47 -3.55 7.44
CA TYR A 37 4.34 -4.38 6.24
C TYR A 37 5.01 -3.77 5.00
N LEU A 38 5.28 -4.66 4.06
CA LEU A 38 5.74 -4.38 2.69
C LEU A 38 5.06 -5.36 1.74
N ILE A 39 4.09 -4.90 0.97
CA ILE A 39 3.28 -5.73 0.08
C ILE A 39 3.65 -5.38 -1.37
N ARG A 40 4.03 -6.36 -2.18
CA ARG A 40 4.22 -6.15 -3.62
C ARG A 40 2.88 -5.82 -4.26
N ALA A 41 2.79 -4.66 -4.90
CA ALA A 41 1.55 -4.19 -5.47
C ALA A 41 1.30 -4.80 -6.86
N LYS A 42 0.02 -5.01 -7.17
CA LYS A 42 -0.43 -5.41 -8.50
C LYS A 42 -0.69 -4.17 -9.37
N GLU A 43 -0.08 -4.15 -10.56
CA GLU A 43 -0.21 -3.03 -11.51
C GLU A 43 -1.65 -2.86 -12.05
N LYS A 44 -2.37 -3.97 -12.29
CA LYS A 44 -3.74 -3.96 -12.84
C LYS A 44 -4.74 -4.62 -11.90
N ARG A 45 -5.94 -4.05 -11.80
CA ARG A 45 -7.05 -4.56 -10.96
C ARG A 45 -6.69 -4.72 -9.47
N GLY A 46 -5.73 -3.92 -8.98
CA GLY A 46 -5.35 -3.82 -7.56
C GLY A 46 -5.53 -2.40 -7.04
N ILE A 47 -5.17 -2.13 -5.77
CA ILE A 47 -5.31 -0.80 -5.15
C ILE A 47 -4.75 0.32 -6.04
N LEU A 48 -3.58 0.10 -6.65
CA LEU A 48 -2.90 1.11 -7.47
C LEU A 48 -3.77 1.65 -8.61
N SER A 49 -4.64 0.82 -9.20
CA SER A 49 -5.50 1.24 -10.31
C SER A 49 -6.54 2.29 -9.91
N GLY A 50 -6.82 2.44 -8.62
CA GLY A 50 -7.67 3.52 -8.10
C GLY A 50 -6.90 4.80 -7.79
N LEU A 51 -5.58 4.75 -7.66
CA LEU A 51 -4.77 5.87 -7.18
C LEU A 51 -4.36 6.81 -8.32
N LYS A 52 -4.26 8.11 -8.00
CA LYS A 52 -3.58 9.07 -8.86
C LYS A 52 -2.09 9.01 -8.52
N LEU A 53 -1.37 8.11 -9.20
CA LEU A 53 0.07 7.97 -9.06
C LEU A 53 0.80 9.10 -9.80
N PRO A 54 2.03 9.45 -9.41
CA PRO A 54 2.89 10.32 -10.22
C PRO A 54 3.11 9.76 -11.62
N ASP A 55 3.31 10.63 -12.60
CA ASP A 55 3.59 10.25 -14.00
C ASP A 55 5.06 9.81 -14.21
N THR A 56 5.79 9.53 -13.13
CA THR A 56 7.15 9.00 -13.13
C THR A 56 7.13 7.54 -12.67
N PRO A 57 7.97 6.66 -13.24
CA PRO A 57 7.97 5.25 -12.87
C PRO A 57 8.64 5.00 -11.50
N GLU A 58 9.49 5.92 -11.08
CA GLU A 58 10.09 5.96 -9.74
C GLU A 58 9.46 7.08 -8.92
N PHE A 59 8.95 6.74 -7.75
CA PHE A 59 8.26 7.67 -6.87
C PHE A 59 8.09 7.11 -5.47
N ASP A 60 7.87 8.01 -4.51
CA ASP A 60 7.60 7.69 -3.12
C ASP A 60 6.52 8.64 -2.59
N VAL A 61 5.30 8.13 -2.40
CA VAL A 61 4.13 8.96 -2.06
C VAL A 61 3.29 8.30 -0.98
N VAL A 62 2.83 9.09 -0.02
CA VAL A 62 1.85 8.68 0.98
C VAL A 62 0.44 9.04 0.52
N PHE A 63 -0.46 8.07 0.61
CA PHE A 63 -1.88 8.25 0.35
C PHE A 63 -2.67 8.10 1.64
N SER A 64 -3.61 9.02 1.87
CA SER A 64 -4.49 9.00 3.03
C SER A 64 -5.93 9.20 2.59
N TYR A 65 -6.81 8.30 3.01
CA TYR A 65 -8.22 8.28 2.60
C TYR A 65 -9.14 7.96 3.77
N PHE A 66 -10.41 8.34 3.63
CA PHE A 66 -11.50 7.74 4.39
C PHE A 66 -12.26 6.76 3.50
N LEU A 67 -12.36 5.52 3.95
CA LEU A 67 -13.10 4.45 3.28
C LEU A 67 -14.57 4.50 3.70
N TYR A 68 -15.48 4.27 2.74
CA TYR A 68 -16.93 4.23 2.96
C TYR A 68 -17.57 3.05 2.21
N LYS A 69 -18.62 2.46 2.78
CA LYS A 69 -19.43 1.42 2.12
C LYS A 69 -20.57 2.00 1.27
N HIS A 70 -21.12 3.14 1.69
CA HIS A 70 -22.18 3.84 0.96
C HIS A 70 -21.61 4.86 -0.03
N LEU A 71 -22.07 4.83 -1.28
CA LEU A 71 -21.56 5.71 -2.35
C LEU A 71 -22.45 6.95 -2.49
N THR A 72 -21.95 8.10 -2.03
CA THR A 72 -22.64 9.40 -2.14
C THR A 72 -22.00 10.29 -3.21
N ASN A 73 -22.70 11.35 -3.63
CA ASN A 73 -22.16 12.34 -4.56
C ASN A 73 -20.91 13.05 -4.02
N ARG A 74 -20.84 13.27 -2.70
CA ARG A 74 -19.64 13.81 -2.04
C ARG A 74 -18.44 12.90 -2.25
N ILE A 75 -18.61 11.59 -2.01
CA ILE A 75 -17.56 10.59 -2.18
C ILE A 75 -17.08 10.53 -3.64
N ARG A 76 -17.98 10.67 -4.61
CA ARG A 76 -17.61 10.70 -6.05
C ARG A 76 -16.82 11.94 -6.44
N ARG A 77 -17.13 13.11 -5.86
CA ARG A 77 -16.52 14.40 -6.24
C ARG A 77 -15.16 14.66 -5.59
N GLU A 78 -14.84 13.97 -4.50
CA GLU A 78 -13.58 14.12 -3.76
C GLU A 78 -12.76 12.82 -3.70
N PRO A 79 -12.39 12.21 -4.84
CA PRO A 79 -11.66 10.93 -4.90
C PRO A 79 -10.25 11.00 -4.28
N GLN A 80 -9.71 12.20 -4.09
CA GLN A 80 -8.45 12.44 -3.40
C GLN A 80 -8.57 12.30 -1.87
N ARG A 81 -9.78 12.34 -1.30
CA ARG A 81 -10.04 12.21 0.15
C ARG A 81 -10.82 10.95 0.50
N TYR A 82 -11.71 10.51 -0.38
CA TYR A 82 -12.65 9.43 -0.10
C TYR A 82 -12.49 8.27 -1.07
N ARG A 83 -12.66 7.06 -0.55
CA ARG A 83 -12.74 5.84 -1.34
C ARG A 83 -13.98 5.06 -0.99
N TRP A 84 -14.69 4.66 -2.03
CA TRP A 84 -15.81 3.74 -1.90
C TRP A 84 -15.34 2.30 -1.98
N ILE A 85 -15.81 1.48 -1.05
CA ILE A 85 -15.65 0.03 -1.04
C ILE A 85 -16.98 -0.58 -1.50
N PRO A 86 -17.01 -1.27 -2.66
CA PRO A 86 -18.22 -1.95 -3.12
C PRO A 86 -18.76 -2.92 -2.06
N SER A 87 -20.08 -3.06 -1.97
CA SER A 87 -20.74 -3.92 -0.96
C SER A 87 -20.25 -5.37 -0.98
N LYS A 88 -19.96 -5.91 -2.18
CA LYS A 88 -19.41 -7.26 -2.38
C LYS A 88 -17.96 -7.43 -1.92
N VAL A 89 -17.23 -6.34 -1.71
CA VAL A 89 -15.84 -6.38 -1.23
C VAL A 89 -15.88 -6.45 0.29
N HIS A 90 -15.27 -7.51 0.83
CA HIS A 90 -15.16 -7.74 2.26
C HIS A 90 -14.37 -6.62 2.95
N PHE A 91 -14.89 -6.12 4.07
CA PHE A 91 -14.21 -5.14 4.90
C PHE A 91 -14.79 -5.15 6.31
N ASP A 92 -14.02 -5.59 7.30
CA ASP A 92 -14.47 -5.84 8.67
C ASP A 92 -14.66 -4.57 9.51
N TYR A 93 -14.08 -3.45 9.06
CA TYR A 93 -13.96 -2.23 9.86
C TYR A 93 -15.05 -1.17 9.61
N ILE A 94 -15.99 -1.44 8.70
CA ILE A 94 -17.19 -0.61 8.49
C ILE A 94 -18.39 -1.55 8.39
N ARG A 95 -19.42 -1.34 9.20
CA ARG A 95 -20.67 -2.08 9.08
C ARG A 95 -21.40 -1.63 7.82
N ASN A 96 -21.95 -2.56 7.04
CA ASN A 96 -22.57 -2.23 5.74
C ASN A 96 -23.74 -1.22 5.84
N THR A 97 -24.36 -1.07 7.01
CA THR A 97 -25.49 -0.16 7.27
C THR A 97 -25.08 1.14 7.97
N SER A 98 -23.78 1.36 8.25
CA SER A 98 -23.33 2.56 8.95
C SER A 98 -22.85 3.65 7.99
N ASP A 99 -23.16 4.90 8.31
CA ASP A 99 -22.53 6.10 7.70
C ASP A 99 -21.10 6.35 8.19
N SER A 100 -20.54 5.41 8.96
CA SER A 100 -19.18 5.52 9.46
C SER A 100 -18.16 5.33 8.34
N SER A 101 -16.97 5.88 8.57
CA SER A 101 -15.82 5.71 7.71
C SER A 101 -14.67 5.10 8.46
N HIS A 102 -13.74 4.52 7.70
CA HIS A 102 -12.47 4.04 8.24
C HIS A 102 -11.32 4.84 7.62
N PRO A 103 -10.53 5.59 8.40
CA PRO A 103 -9.33 6.22 7.88
C PRO A 103 -8.30 5.14 7.53
N ILE A 104 -7.59 5.32 6.43
CA ILE A 104 -6.48 4.46 6.04
C ILE A 104 -5.36 5.32 5.46
N SER A 105 -4.11 4.98 5.77
CA SER A 105 -2.94 5.69 5.24
C SER A 105 -1.83 4.72 4.92
N PHE A 106 -1.32 4.78 3.69
CA PHE A 106 -0.25 3.89 3.26
C PHE A 106 0.68 4.60 2.27
N ARG A 107 1.94 4.21 2.30
CA ARG A 107 2.98 4.64 1.39
C ARG A 107 3.01 3.73 0.17
N VAL A 108 3.16 4.31 -1.02
CA VAL A 108 3.41 3.58 -2.26
C VAL A 108 4.76 4.02 -2.80
N VAL A 109 5.63 3.04 -3.03
CA VAL A 109 6.95 3.26 -3.61
C VAL A 109 7.02 2.54 -4.95
N GLY A 110 7.17 3.29 -6.04
CA GLY A 110 7.50 2.78 -7.37
C GLY A 110 9.01 2.85 -7.59
N PHE A 111 9.63 1.79 -8.13
CA PHE A 111 11.08 1.70 -8.33
C PHE A 111 11.44 0.82 -9.53
N ALA A 112 12.61 1.06 -10.14
CA ALA A 112 13.17 0.19 -11.15
C ALA A 112 13.72 -1.11 -10.53
N VAL A 113 13.38 -2.25 -11.12
CA VAL A 113 14.04 -3.54 -10.85
C VAL A 113 15.20 -3.75 -11.83
N LYS A 114 14.99 -3.33 -13.07
CA LYS A 114 15.98 -3.22 -14.15
C LYS A 114 15.44 -2.25 -15.20
N GLU A 115 16.25 -1.94 -16.20
CA GLU A 115 15.83 -1.09 -17.31
C GLU A 115 14.50 -1.57 -17.93
N GLY A 116 13.53 -0.65 -18.02
CA GLY A 116 12.19 -0.92 -18.54
C GLY A 116 11.28 -1.78 -17.66
N LEU A 117 11.75 -2.26 -16.51
CA LEU A 117 10.94 -3.06 -15.57
C LEU A 117 10.81 -2.35 -14.23
N TYR A 118 9.61 -1.84 -13.98
CA TYR A 118 9.26 -1.15 -12.75
C TYR A 118 8.34 -2.02 -11.88
N LYS A 119 8.45 -1.85 -10.57
CA LYS A 119 7.56 -2.45 -9.59
C LYS A 119 7.15 -1.41 -8.57
N ALA A 120 6.05 -1.71 -7.89
CA ALA A 120 5.57 -0.91 -6.79
C ALA A 120 5.33 -1.77 -5.56
N VAL A 121 5.52 -1.18 -4.39
CA VAL A 121 5.21 -1.77 -3.09
C VAL A 121 4.32 -0.83 -2.31
N ILE A 122 3.42 -1.40 -1.49
CA ILE A 122 2.59 -0.69 -0.53
C ILE A 122 3.15 -0.99 0.85
N ALA A 123 3.37 0.03 1.67
CA ALA A 123 4.00 -0.08 2.98
C ALA A 123 3.42 0.90 4.00
N ASN A 124 3.58 0.61 5.28
CA ASN A 124 3.46 1.58 6.37
C ASN A 124 4.82 1.86 7.04
N LEU A 125 5.92 1.57 6.32
CA LEU A 125 7.28 1.75 6.83
C LEU A 125 7.63 3.25 6.93
N PRO A 126 8.08 3.72 8.11
CA PRO A 126 8.37 5.13 8.35
C PRO A 126 9.54 5.63 7.46
N PRO A 127 9.37 6.73 6.70
CA PRO A 127 10.33 7.16 5.69
C PRO A 127 11.66 7.66 6.26
N ASP A 128 11.66 8.15 7.51
CA ASP A 128 12.86 8.54 8.26
C ASP A 128 13.79 7.35 8.55
N ARG A 129 13.22 6.15 8.71
CA ARG A 129 13.98 4.91 8.94
C ARG A 129 14.15 4.07 7.68
N PHE A 130 13.20 4.13 6.77
CA PHE A 130 13.15 3.35 5.54
C PHE A 130 13.07 4.27 4.31
N SER A 131 14.10 5.09 4.11
CA SER A 131 14.20 5.99 2.96
C SER A 131 14.48 5.20 1.69
N VAL A 132 13.82 5.57 0.59
CA VAL A 132 14.10 5.01 -0.73
C VAL A 132 15.18 5.84 -1.39
N ARG A 133 16.17 5.18 -2.01
CA ARG A 133 17.17 5.82 -2.86
C ARG A 133 16.96 5.33 -4.28
N PHE A 134 16.54 6.24 -5.15
CA PHE A 134 16.43 5.97 -6.57
C PHE A 134 17.82 6.14 -7.19
N THR A 135 18.36 5.09 -7.78
CA THR A 135 19.62 5.18 -8.52
C THR A 135 19.29 5.65 -9.93
N THR A 136 19.59 6.91 -10.23
CA THR A 136 19.61 7.37 -11.63
C THR A 136 20.71 6.59 -12.34
N ASN A 137 20.36 5.81 -13.36
CA ASN A 137 21.34 5.28 -14.31
C ASN A 137 21.91 6.46 -15.13
N ALA A 138 22.88 7.18 -14.55
CA ALA A 138 23.99 7.75 -15.30
C ALA A 138 25.20 6.91 -14.88
N GLY A 139 25.82 6.23 -15.85
CA GLY A 139 26.73 5.12 -15.59
C GLY A 139 27.82 5.43 -14.56
N GLU A 140 27.80 4.69 -13.45
CA GLU A 140 28.90 4.36 -12.53
C GLU A 140 28.23 3.63 -11.35
N SER A 141 28.30 2.32 -11.22
CA SER A 141 29.52 1.66 -10.73
C SER A 141 29.43 0.17 -11.06
N ARG A 142 30.37 -0.30 -11.89
CA ARG A 142 30.86 -1.67 -11.78
C ARG A 142 31.73 -1.72 -10.52
N HIS A 143 31.71 -2.87 -9.86
CA HIS A 143 32.54 -3.25 -8.69
C HIS A 143 32.16 -2.61 -7.36
N LEU A 144 31.26 -3.26 -6.60
CA LEU A 144 31.46 -3.42 -5.16
C LEU A 144 30.80 -4.73 -4.69
N PHE A 145 31.41 -5.87 -5.04
CA PHE A 145 31.43 -7.10 -4.23
C PHE A 145 32.65 -7.95 -4.64
N ARG A 146 33.83 -7.50 -4.20
CA ARG A 146 35.00 -8.32 -3.82
C ARG A 146 35.38 -7.70 -2.48
N THR A 147 35.52 -8.40 -1.36
CA THR A 147 35.86 -9.80 -1.06
C THR A 147 35.22 -10.12 0.28
#